data_AF-A0A8C2HMU9-F1
#
_entry.id   AF-A0A8C2HMU9-F1
#
_cell.length_a   1.000
_cell.length_b   1.000
_cell.length_c   1.000
_cell.angle_alpha   90.00
_cell.angle_beta   90.00
_cell.angle_gamma   90.00
#
_symmetry.space_group_name_H-M   'P 1'
#
loop_
_entity.id
_entity.type
_entity.pdbx_description
1 polymer ?
#
loop_
_entity_poly.entity_id
_entity_poly.type
_entity_poly.pdbx_seq_one_letter_code
_entity_poly.pdbx_strand_id
1 'polypeptide(L)'
;MAPLLLFLYFPIAFCCEMAPSTECEKLPFVPGHNLVGEGFDIVQMKTTGAFVVDVRTYMTGGEHGNCTQCENKLLNEKQKLPASVVDWRVKVQCRRSVGAKIYESASSVLKDTTNSASASWKIGLSVPMVGGVAVGGTHSRSARFAKSHAAQDKFSFTSHTFSCRYYSVRSGKRLNSNWFKNVTGYSIIGYLLLNNVKF
;
A
#
# COMPACT_ATOMS: atom_id res chain seq x y z
N MET A 1 16.42 -12.79 -53.53
CA MET A 1 16.96 -12.00 -52.39
C MET A 1 15.86 -11.92 -51.34
N ALA A 2 15.92 -12.77 -50.32
CA ALA A 2 14.94 -12.79 -49.22
C ALA A 2 15.50 -11.93 -48.07
N PRO A 3 14.73 -10.97 -47.52
CA PRO A 3 15.22 -10.15 -46.43
C PRO A 3 15.18 -10.97 -45.13
N LEU A 4 16.35 -11.17 -44.52
CA LEU A 4 16.50 -11.75 -43.19
C LEU A 4 15.88 -10.78 -42.17
N LEU A 5 14.73 -11.16 -41.61
CA LEU A 5 14.13 -10.50 -40.45
C LEU A 5 14.99 -10.81 -39.21
N LEU A 6 15.90 -9.89 -38.88
CA LEU A 6 16.56 -9.85 -37.58
C LEU A 6 15.52 -9.50 -36.50
N PHE A 7 14.94 -10.53 -35.88
CA PHE A 7 14.25 -10.38 -34.60
C PHE A 7 15.30 -9.97 -33.57
N LEU A 8 15.42 -8.66 -33.31
CA LEU A 8 16.07 -8.14 -32.13
C LEU A 8 15.28 -8.68 -30.92
N TYR A 9 15.75 -9.80 -30.37
CA TYR A 9 15.42 -10.22 -29.02
C TYR A 9 15.95 -9.12 -28.09
N PHE A 10 15.14 -8.08 -27.87
CA PHE A 10 15.31 -7.26 -26.68
C PHE A 10 15.10 -8.24 -25.52
N PRO A 11 16.12 -8.58 -24.71
CA PRO A 11 15.86 -9.27 -23.48
C PRO A 11 14.92 -8.34 -22.72
N ILE A 12 13.66 -8.75 -22.59
CA ILE A 12 12.80 -8.20 -21.57
C ILE A 12 13.54 -8.61 -20.31
N ALA A 13 14.38 -7.70 -19.79
CA ALA A 13 15.07 -7.89 -18.54
C ALA A 13 13.95 -7.92 -17.50
N PHE A 14 13.43 -9.12 -17.25
CA PHE A 14 12.47 -9.34 -16.21
C PHE A 14 13.19 -8.92 -14.93
N CYS A 15 12.72 -7.83 -14.32
CA CYS A 15 13.25 -7.36 -13.05
C CYS A 15 13.11 -8.44 -11.96
N CYS A 16 12.28 -9.46 -12.21
CA CYS A 16 12.06 -10.58 -11.33
C CYS A 16 12.13 -11.91 -12.08
N GLU A 17 12.75 -12.91 -11.48
CA GLU A 17 12.92 -14.26 -12.03
C GLU A 17 12.58 -15.32 -10.98
N MET A 18 12.41 -16.57 -11.42
CA MET A 18 12.19 -17.70 -10.50
C MET A 18 13.53 -18.24 -10.02
N ALA A 19 13.66 -18.43 -8.71
CA ALA A 19 14.86 -18.95 -8.07
C ALA A 19 14.53 -20.20 -7.24
N PRO A 20 15.47 -21.16 -7.12
CA PRO A 20 15.30 -22.35 -6.29
C PRO A 20 15.30 -21.99 -4.80
N SER A 21 14.72 -22.88 -3.98
CA SER A 21 14.61 -22.72 -2.52
C SER A 21 15.89 -22.25 -1.83
N THR A 22 17.02 -22.86 -2.19
CA THR A 22 18.35 -22.61 -1.60
C THR A 22 18.88 -21.18 -1.84
N GLU A 23 18.47 -20.52 -2.91
CA GLU A 23 18.78 -19.10 -3.16
C GLU A 23 17.79 -18.21 -2.40
N CYS A 24 16.49 -18.53 -2.49
CA CYS A 24 15.39 -17.79 -1.87
C CYS A 24 15.54 -17.61 -0.35
N GLU A 25 16.01 -18.63 0.37
CA GLU A 25 16.18 -18.56 1.82
C GLU A 25 17.15 -17.45 2.24
N LYS A 26 18.18 -17.19 1.43
CA LYS A 26 19.25 -16.22 1.71
C LYS A 26 18.85 -14.77 1.41
N LEU A 27 17.80 -14.57 0.61
CA LEU A 27 17.42 -13.23 0.17
C LEU A 27 16.54 -12.52 1.19
N PRO A 28 16.76 -11.20 1.41
CA PRO A 28 15.82 -10.38 2.15
C PRO A 28 14.56 -10.15 1.32
N PHE A 29 13.45 -9.80 1.98
CA PHE A 29 12.24 -9.37 1.28
C PHE A 29 12.42 -7.98 0.66
N VAL A 30 11.70 -7.72 -0.42
CA VAL A 30 11.61 -6.37 -1.00
C VAL A 30 11.09 -5.33 0.01
N PRO A 31 11.56 -4.06 -0.04
CA PRO A 31 11.05 -2.99 0.80
C PRO A 31 9.54 -2.80 0.67
N GLY A 32 8.86 -2.67 1.82
CA GLY A 32 7.43 -2.40 1.87
C GLY A 32 6.51 -3.59 1.50
N HIS A 33 7.04 -4.81 1.37
CA HIS A 33 6.24 -6.01 1.08
C HIS A 33 5.07 -6.22 2.07
N ASN A 34 5.25 -5.81 3.32
CA ASN A 34 4.25 -5.92 4.38
C ASN A 34 3.11 -4.89 4.25
N LEU A 35 3.29 -3.80 3.50
CA LEU A 35 2.26 -2.74 3.39
C LEU A 35 1.04 -3.17 2.57
N VAL A 36 1.18 -4.15 1.67
CA VAL A 36 0.14 -4.56 0.72
C VAL A 36 -1.03 -5.31 1.39
N GLY A 37 -0.76 -5.92 2.55
CA GLY A 37 -1.69 -6.80 3.24
C GLY A 37 -2.14 -6.33 4.62
N GLU A 38 -1.54 -5.25 5.12
CA GLU A 38 -1.83 -4.73 6.46
C GLU A 38 -3.17 -3.98 6.47
N GLY A 39 -4.03 -4.31 7.43
CA GLY A 39 -5.31 -3.64 7.62
C GLY A 39 -5.11 -2.18 7.98
N PHE A 40 -6.04 -1.32 7.57
CA PHE A 40 -5.96 0.13 7.73
C PHE A 40 -7.23 0.67 8.39
N ASP A 41 -7.07 1.33 9.55
CA ASP A 41 -8.14 2.07 10.21
C ASP A 41 -8.33 3.40 9.48
N ILE A 42 -9.42 3.47 8.70
CA ILE A 42 -9.77 4.64 7.89
C ILE A 42 -10.12 5.88 8.72
N VAL A 43 -10.61 5.71 9.95
CA VAL A 43 -11.03 6.81 10.83
C VAL A 43 -9.81 7.46 11.48
N GLN A 44 -8.83 6.65 11.86
CA GLN A 44 -7.57 7.12 12.46
C GLN A 44 -6.45 7.38 11.43
N MET A 45 -6.61 6.91 10.20
CA MET A 45 -5.59 6.94 9.13
C MET A 45 -4.29 6.26 9.58
N LYS A 46 -4.41 5.05 10.15
CA LYS A 46 -3.29 4.27 10.68
C LYS A 46 -3.40 2.81 10.26
N THR A 47 -2.26 2.15 10.12
CA THR A 47 -2.23 0.70 9.97
C THR A 47 -2.58 0.02 11.29
N THR A 48 -3.15 -1.18 11.20
CA THR A 48 -3.67 -1.94 12.33
C THR A 48 -2.70 -3.00 12.87
N GLY A 49 -1.63 -3.30 12.13
CA GLY A 49 -0.75 -4.44 12.42
C GLY A 49 -1.36 -5.81 12.13
N ALA A 50 -2.64 -5.90 11.76
CA ALA A 50 -3.29 -7.14 11.35
C ALA A 50 -3.15 -7.33 9.83
N PHE A 51 -2.90 -8.56 9.37
CA PHE A 51 -2.64 -8.85 7.97
C PHE A 51 -3.74 -9.71 7.35
N VAL A 52 -4.44 -9.18 6.35
CA VAL A 52 -5.49 -9.89 5.59
C VAL A 52 -4.91 -10.72 4.44
N VAL A 53 -3.77 -10.27 3.89
CA VAL A 53 -3.04 -10.92 2.81
C VAL A 53 -1.79 -11.60 3.38
N ASP A 54 -1.46 -12.80 2.89
CA ASP A 54 -0.27 -13.52 3.32
C ASP A 54 0.99 -12.96 2.66
N VAL A 55 1.59 -11.96 3.30
CA VAL A 55 2.81 -11.28 2.86
C VAL A 55 4.10 -11.98 3.32
N ARG A 56 4.00 -13.15 3.97
CA ARG A 56 5.17 -13.87 4.50
C ARG A 56 5.53 -15.08 3.67
N THR A 57 4.56 -15.80 3.13
CA THR A 57 4.87 -16.95 2.29
C THR A 57 5.43 -16.49 0.94
N TYR A 58 6.66 -16.89 0.64
CA TYR A 58 7.35 -16.59 -0.61
C TYR A 58 7.61 -17.82 -1.49
N MET A 59 7.58 -19.01 -0.89
CA MET A 59 7.79 -20.28 -1.59
C MET A 59 6.50 -20.77 -2.25
N THR A 60 6.65 -21.31 -3.45
CA THR A 60 5.61 -22.02 -4.22
C THR A 60 6.11 -23.42 -4.56
N GLY A 61 5.29 -24.46 -4.38
CA GLY A 61 5.67 -25.84 -4.73
C GLY A 61 6.32 -26.67 -3.60
N GLY A 62 6.25 -26.24 -2.34
CA GLY A 62 6.70 -27.03 -1.18
C GLY A 62 8.21 -26.98 -0.92
N GLU A 63 8.78 -28.07 -0.38
CA GLU A 63 10.19 -28.18 0.05
C GLU A 63 11.19 -28.06 -1.12
N HIS A 64 10.83 -28.58 -2.29
CA HIS A 64 11.57 -28.40 -3.55
C HIS A 64 10.97 -27.28 -4.42
N GLY A 65 10.30 -26.33 -3.76
CA GLY A 65 9.67 -25.21 -4.41
C GLY A 65 10.64 -24.17 -4.94
N ASN A 66 10.06 -23.13 -5.51
CA ASN A 66 10.76 -21.95 -6.00
C ASN A 66 10.11 -20.68 -5.43
N CYS A 67 10.82 -19.57 -5.53
CA CYS A 67 10.27 -18.25 -5.23
C CYS A 67 10.55 -17.29 -6.38
N THR A 68 9.84 -16.16 -6.36
CA THR A 68 10.17 -15.03 -7.21
C THR A 68 11.21 -14.16 -6.50
N GLN A 69 12.37 -13.98 -7.12
CA GLN A 69 13.38 -13.00 -6.71
C GLN A 69 13.39 -11.83 -7.69
N CYS A 70 13.71 -10.63 -7.21
CA CYS A 70 13.80 -9.43 -8.01
C CYS A 70 15.12 -8.70 -7.76
N GLU A 71 15.69 -8.12 -8.80
CA GLU A 71 16.85 -7.24 -8.69
C GLU A 71 16.41 -5.84 -8.24
N ASN A 72 16.85 -5.41 -7.06
CA ASN A 72 16.64 -4.06 -6.58
C ASN A 72 17.82 -3.16 -6.95
N LYS A 73 17.71 -2.51 -8.10
CA LYS A 73 18.75 -1.60 -8.62
C LYS A 73 19.02 -0.38 -7.74
N LEU A 74 18.13 -0.01 -6.81
CA LEU A 74 18.39 1.08 -5.86
C LEU A 74 19.29 0.66 -4.71
N LEU A 75 19.27 -0.63 -4.35
CA LEU A 75 20.06 -1.20 -3.27
C LEU A 75 21.21 -2.08 -3.79
N ASN A 76 21.23 -2.36 -5.10
CA ASN A 76 22.17 -3.25 -5.76
C ASN A 76 22.17 -4.67 -5.14
N GLU A 77 20.98 -5.18 -4.84
CA GLU A 77 20.77 -6.47 -4.17
C GLU A 77 19.62 -7.26 -4.82
N LYS A 78 19.72 -8.60 -4.79
CA LYS A 78 18.58 -9.48 -5.08
C LYS A 78 17.68 -9.59 -3.85
N GLN A 79 16.37 -9.57 -4.05
CA GLN A 79 15.39 -9.58 -2.97
C GLN A 79 14.20 -10.47 -3.33
N LYS A 80 13.66 -11.22 -2.37
CA LYS A 80 12.51 -12.10 -2.60
C LYS A 80 11.19 -11.39 -2.47
N LEU A 81 10.22 -11.85 -3.26
CA LEU A 81 8.85 -11.36 -3.26
C LEU A 81 7.93 -12.36 -2.55
N PRO A 82 6.97 -11.91 -1.72
CA PRO A 82 5.91 -12.79 -1.25
C PRO A 82 5.09 -13.33 -2.43
N ALA A 83 4.66 -14.57 -2.34
CA ALA A 83 3.84 -15.22 -3.37
C ALA A 83 2.46 -14.53 -3.56
N SER A 84 2.02 -13.74 -2.59
CA SER A 84 0.81 -12.94 -2.65
C SER A 84 0.98 -11.60 -3.37
N VAL A 85 2.16 -11.30 -3.92
CA VAL A 85 2.51 -10.00 -4.46
C VAL A 85 2.98 -10.14 -5.90
N VAL A 86 2.57 -9.22 -6.76
CA VAL A 86 2.91 -9.22 -8.19
C VAL A 86 3.33 -7.83 -8.67
N ASP A 87 3.96 -7.78 -9.84
CA ASP A 87 4.43 -6.56 -10.52
C ASP A 87 5.28 -5.63 -9.65
N TRP A 88 6.06 -6.20 -8.74
CA TRP A 88 7.03 -5.42 -7.98
C TRP A 88 8.08 -4.85 -8.94
N ARG A 89 8.31 -3.54 -8.85
CA ARG A 89 9.34 -2.87 -9.63
C ARG A 89 9.84 -1.61 -8.95
N VAL A 90 11.09 -1.30 -9.20
CA VAL A 90 11.66 0.02 -8.94
C VAL A 90 10.95 1.05 -9.82
N LYS A 91 10.36 2.07 -9.21
CA LYS A 91 9.68 3.17 -9.87
C LYS A 91 9.95 4.46 -9.11
N VAL A 92 11.08 5.10 -9.41
CA VAL A 92 11.49 6.36 -8.78
C VAL A 92 10.71 7.52 -9.37
N GLN A 93 9.89 8.17 -8.55
CA GLN A 93 9.16 9.39 -8.86
C GLN A 93 9.20 10.30 -7.63
N CYS A 94 10.14 11.24 -7.65
CA CYS A 94 10.31 12.22 -6.58
C CYS A 94 9.88 13.61 -7.04
N ARG A 95 8.97 14.23 -6.29
CA ARG A 95 8.63 15.63 -6.51
C ARG A 95 9.69 16.49 -5.84
N ARG A 96 10.54 17.16 -6.62
CA ARG A 96 11.60 18.08 -6.13
C ARG A 96 11.05 19.45 -5.66
N SER A 97 9.78 19.51 -5.29
CA SER A 97 9.14 20.73 -4.77
C SER A 97 8.31 20.40 -3.53
N VAL A 98 8.28 21.35 -2.61
CA VAL A 98 7.43 21.29 -1.42
C VAL A 98 6.05 21.85 -1.79
N GLY A 99 5.01 21.06 -1.57
CA GLY A 99 3.64 21.57 -1.60
C GLY A 99 3.33 22.26 -0.28
N ALA A 100 2.70 23.43 -0.33
CA ALA A 100 2.23 24.15 0.85
C ALA A 100 0.72 24.38 0.76
N LYS A 101 0.03 24.25 1.89
CA LYS A 101 -1.40 24.57 2.05
C LYS A 101 -1.59 25.39 3.31
N ILE A 102 -2.50 26.36 3.26
CA ILE A 102 -2.94 27.15 4.41
C ILE A 102 -4.41 26.80 4.67
N TYR A 103 -4.75 26.65 5.95
CA TYR A 103 -6.08 26.32 6.43
C TYR A 103 -6.53 27.38 7.42
N GLU A 104 -7.62 28.08 7.10
CA GLU A 104 -8.17 29.13 7.95
C GLU A 104 -8.84 28.60 9.23
N SER A 105 -9.03 27.29 9.36
CA SER A 105 -9.72 26.70 10.52
C SER A 105 -9.45 25.20 10.67
N ALA A 106 -9.80 24.64 11.83
CA ALA A 106 -9.74 23.20 12.03
C ALA A 106 -10.72 22.41 11.14
N SER A 107 -11.85 23.00 10.77
CA SER A 107 -12.83 22.35 9.89
C SER A 107 -12.30 22.14 8.47
N SER A 108 -11.49 23.08 7.95
CA SER A 108 -10.84 22.90 6.64
C SER A 108 -9.73 21.84 6.68
N VAL A 109 -8.99 21.73 7.79
CA VAL A 109 -8.04 20.61 8.02
C VAL A 109 -8.78 19.27 8.05
N LEU A 110 -9.92 19.19 8.73
CA LEU A 110 -10.74 17.97 8.81
C LEU A 110 -11.28 17.56 7.43
N LYS A 111 -11.74 18.53 6.63
CA LYS A 111 -12.21 18.30 5.27
C LYS A 111 -11.09 17.76 4.36
N ASP A 112 -9.89 18.35 4.40
CA ASP A 112 -8.75 17.86 3.61
C ASP A 112 -8.32 16.45 4.04
N THR A 113 -8.25 16.22 5.36
CA THR A 113 -7.94 14.90 5.92
C THR A 113 -8.96 13.86 5.47
N THR A 114 -10.25 14.19 5.48
CA THR A 114 -11.33 13.29 5.04
C THR A 114 -11.24 12.97 3.55
N ASN A 115 -10.85 13.95 2.73
CA ASN A 115 -10.72 13.81 1.28
C ASN A 115 -9.41 13.13 0.84
N SER A 116 -8.45 12.95 1.75
CA SER A 116 -7.17 12.30 1.44
C SER A 116 -7.31 10.81 1.13
N ALA A 117 -8.39 10.16 1.58
CA ALA A 117 -8.70 8.78 1.26
C ALA A 117 -9.52 8.64 -0.04
N SER A 118 -9.29 7.56 -0.79
CA SER A 118 -10.00 7.32 -2.06
C SER A 118 -11.51 7.17 -1.84
N ALA A 119 -12.37 7.67 -2.72
CA ALA A 119 -13.81 7.49 -2.56
C ALA A 119 -14.24 6.00 -2.53
N SER A 120 -13.41 5.12 -3.10
CA SER A 120 -13.67 3.69 -3.24
C SER A 120 -13.75 2.92 -1.93
N TRP A 121 -13.14 3.39 -0.82
CA TRP A 121 -13.21 2.66 0.45
C TRP A 121 -14.63 2.55 1.01
N LYS A 122 -15.54 3.42 0.57
CA LYS A 122 -16.95 3.44 1.00
C LYS A 122 -17.83 2.44 0.25
N ILE A 123 -17.37 1.92 -0.89
CA ILE A 123 -18.17 1.03 -1.73
C ILE A 123 -18.46 -0.26 -0.95
N GLY A 124 -19.73 -0.68 -0.90
CA GLY A 124 -20.15 -1.88 -0.18
C GLY A 124 -20.26 -1.70 1.34
N LEU A 125 -20.07 -0.49 1.88
CA LEU A 125 -20.23 -0.18 3.29
C LEU A 125 -21.41 0.79 3.51
N SER A 126 -22.27 0.49 4.46
CA SER A 126 -23.27 1.45 4.98
C SER A 126 -22.59 2.43 5.93
N VAL A 127 -21.91 3.44 5.38
CA VAL A 127 -21.17 4.44 6.18
C VAL A 127 -22.13 5.53 6.64
N PRO A 128 -22.38 5.70 7.96
CA PRO A 128 -23.21 6.79 8.45
C PRO A 128 -22.55 8.13 8.13
N MET A 129 -23.28 9.02 7.46
CA MET A 129 -22.84 10.39 7.16
C MET A 129 -23.20 11.29 8.33
N VAL A 130 -22.29 11.47 9.28
CA VAL A 130 -22.52 12.35 10.44
C VAL A 130 -22.30 13.80 10.00
N GLY A 131 -23.38 14.59 9.95
CA GLY A 131 -23.31 16.03 9.64
C GLY A 131 -22.80 16.36 8.23
N GLY A 132 -23.02 15.49 7.25
CA GLY A 132 -22.60 15.74 5.85
C GLY A 132 -21.10 15.50 5.58
N VAL A 133 -20.35 14.97 6.55
CA VAL A 133 -18.90 14.72 6.41
C VAL A 133 -18.63 13.21 6.49
N ALA A 134 -17.75 12.70 5.63
CA ALA A 134 -17.36 11.30 5.69
C ALA A 134 -16.49 11.03 6.94
N VAL A 135 -16.70 9.88 7.59
CA VAL A 135 -16.03 9.53 8.87
C VAL A 135 -14.52 9.30 8.74
N GLY A 136 -14.03 9.08 7.51
CA GLY A 136 -12.61 8.83 7.25
C GLY A 136 -11.74 9.99 7.74
N GLY A 137 -10.66 9.70 8.46
CA GLY A 137 -9.69 10.67 8.93
C GLY A 137 -10.15 11.61 10.06
N THR A 138 -11.38 11.50 10.54
CA THR A 138 -11.91 12.39 11.60
C THR A 138 -11.17 12.27 12.95
N HIS A 139 -10.46 11.16 13.17
CA HIS A 139 -9.58 10.92 14.31
C HIS A 139 -8.12 10.68 13.87
N SER A 140 -7.70 11.23 12.73
CA SER A 140 -6.29 11.23 12.37
C SER A 140 -5.45 12.08 13.35
N ARG A 141 -4.11 11.97 13.27
CA ARG A 141 -3.21 12.85 14.04
C ARG A 141 -3.41 14.32 13.69
N SER A 142 -3.51 14.66 12.40
CA SER A 142 -3.75 16.03 11.94
C SER A 142 -5.12 16.55 12.40
N ALA A 143 -6.16 15.72 12.34
CA ALA A 143 -7.51 16.05 12.80
C ALA A 143 -7.55 16.35 14.30
N ARG A 144 -6.94 15.48 15.12
CA ARG A 144 -6.84 15.68 16.58
C ARG A 144 -6.04 16.94 16.91
N PHE A 145 -4.91 17.15 16.23
CA PHE A 145 -4.08 18.35 16.40
C PHE A 145 -4.86 19.64 16.10
N ALA A 146 -5.57 19.70 14.98
CA ALA A 146 -6.34 20.88 14.62
C ALA A 146 -7.51 21.12 15.58
N LYS A 147 -8.24 20.06 15.96
CA LYS A 147 -9.32 20.12 16.94
C LYS A 147 -8.83 20.61 18.31
N SER A 148 -7.69 20.12 18.79
CA SER A 148 -7.18 20.49 20.12
C SER A 148 -6.77 21.95 20.21
N HIS A 149 -6.25 22.53 19.13
CA HIS A 149 -5.88 23.95 19.10
C HIS A 149 -7.10 24.85 18.91
N ALA A 150 -8.03 24.46 18.03
CA ALA A 150 -9.27 25.21 17.82
C ALA A 150 -10.21 25.25 19.05
N ALA A 151 -10.04 24.29 19.98
CA ALA A 151 -10.76 24.32 21.26
C ALA A 151 -10.19 25.32 22.27
N GLN A 152 -8.95 25.79 22.05
CA GLN A 152 -8.27 26.74 22.94
C GLN A 152 -8.41 28.17 22.45
N ASP A 153 -8.22 28.41 21.15
CA ASP A 153 -8.37 29.72 20.53
C ASP A 153 -8.61 29.59 19.01
N LYS A 154 -8.70 30.71 18.31
CA LYS A 154 -8.70 30.79 16.84
C LYS A 154 -7.30 30.56 16.29
N PHE A 155 -7.13 29.46 15.57
CA PHE A 155 -5.89 29.11 14.88
C PHE A 155 -6.10 28.98 13.37
N SER A 156 -5.10 29.42 12.62
CA SER A 156 -4.85 28.98 11.25
C SER A 156 -3.77 27.89 11.26
N PHE A 157 -3.79 27.02 10.25
CA PHE A 157 -2.87 25.89 10.14
C PHE A 157 -2.16 25.91 8.80
N THR A 158 -0.93 25.44 8.76
CA THR A 158 -0.18 25.25 7.51
C THR A 158 0.28 23.80 7.39
N SER A 159 0.31 23.30 6.16
CA SER A 159 0.81 21.95 5.86
C SER A 159 1.83 22.03 4.75
N HIS A 160 2.98 21.41 4.98
CA HIS A 160 4.05 21.26 4.00
C HIS A 160 4.20 19.78 3.64
N THR A 161 4.21 19.46 2.36
CA THR A 161 4.25 18.08 1.87
C THR A 161 5.36 17.89 0.85
N PHE A 162 6.18 16.87 1.06
CA PHE A 162 7.16 16.35 0.12
C PHE A 162 6.87 14.88 -0.13
N SER A 163 6.99 14.43 -1.38
CA SER A 163 6.60 13.07 -1.77
C SER A 163 7.59 12.46 -2.75
N CYS A 164 8.02 11.25 -2.44
CA CYS A 164 8.81 10.38 -3.29
C CYS A 164 8.20 8.98 -3.30
N ARG A 165 8.00 8.43 -4.49
CA ARG A 165 7.69 7.01 -4.69
C ARG A 165 8.94 6.34 -5.23
N TYR A 166 9.33 5.21 -4.65
CA TYR A 166 10.52 4.45 -5.06
C TYR A 166 10.18 3.09 -5.65
N TYR A 167 9.09 2.50 -5.19
CA TYR A 167 8.66 1.16 -5.57
C TYR A 167 7.18 1.17 -5.95
N SER A 168 6.80 0.27 -6.84
CA SER A 168 5.41 -0.01 -7.22
C SER A 168 5.16 -1.49 -7.07
N VAL A 169 3.98 -1.85 -6.57
CA VAL A 169 3.62 -3.23 -6.26
C VAL A 169 2.11 -3.41 -6.37
N ARG A 170 1.64 -4.61 -6.70
CA ARG A 170 0.21 -4.96 -6.70
C ARG A 170 -0.04 -6.18 -5.80
N SER A 171 -1.19 -6.16 -5.13
CA SER A 171 -1.68 -7.32 -4.39
C SER A 171 -2.15 -8.40 -5.33
N GLY A 172 -1.76 -9.64 -5.04
CA GLY A 172 -2.29 -10.85 -5.64
C GLY A 172 -3.54 -11.35 -4.92
N LYS A 173 -3.93 -12.60 -5.18
CA LYS A 173 -5.18 -13.19 -4.66
C LYS A 173 -5.02 -14.04 -3.39
N ARG A 174 -3.80 -14.17 -2.85
CA ARG A 174 -3.52 -15.10 -1.74
C ARG A 174 -3.80 -14.46 -0.38
N LEU A 175 -4.80 -14.97 0.33
CA LEU A 175 -5.23 -14.44 1.62
C LEU A 175 -4.51 -15.13 2.80
N ASN A 176 -4.47 -14.45 3.95
CA ASN A 176 -3.85 -14.95 5.17
C ASN A 176 -4.80 -15.89 5.93
N SER A 177 -4.44 -17.17 6.05
CA SER A 177 -5.26 -18.20 6.71
C SER A 177 -5.51 -17.94 8.21
N ASN A 178 -4.57 -17.29 8.91
CA ASN A 178 -4.73 -16.97 10.33
C ASN A 178 -5.76 -15.85 10.55
N TRP A 179 -5.95 -14.96 9.57
CA TRP A 179 -6.99 -13.95 9.64
C TRP A 179 -8.39 -14.61 9.71
N PHE A 180 -8.64 -15.62 8.88
CA PHE A 180 -9.93 -16.32 8.87
C PHE A 180 -10.24 -17.07 10.15
N LYS A 181 -9.23 -17.65 10.81
CA LYS A 181 -9.40 -18.31 12.12
C LYS A 181 -9.93 -17.36 13.20
N ASN A 182 -9.57 -16.07 13.11
CA ASN A 182 -10.06 -15.04 14.02
C ASN A 182 -11.41 -14.46 13.61
N VAL A 183 -11.84 -14.67 12.35
CA VAL A 183 -13.10 -14.16 11.80
C VAL A 183 -14.23 -15.19 11.87
N THR A 184 -13.93 -16.48 12.05
CA THR A 184 -14.93 -17.56 12.20
C THR A 184 -15.89 -17.42 13.40
N GLY A 185 -15.75 -16.38 14.24
CA GLY A 185 -16.73 -15.98 15.25
C GLY A 185 -17.67 -14.83 14.86
N TYR A 186 -17.49 -14.21 13.68
CA TYR A 186 -18.27 -13.06 13.20
C TYR A 186 -18.69 -13.25 11.74
N SER A 187 -20.01 -13.25 11.50
CA SER A 187 -20.57 -13.34 10.15
C SER A 187 -20.26 -12.05 9.37
N ILE A 188 -19.41 -12.12 8.34
CA ILE A 188 -19.11 -10.98 7.46
C ILE A 188 -19.33 -11.38 6.00
N ILE A 189 -20.26 -10.68 5.36
CA ILE A 189 -20.47 -10.65 3.90
C ILE A 189 -19.25 -9.95 3.29
N GLY A 190 -18.38 -10.72 2.62
CA GLY A 190 -17.10 -10.24 2.10
C GLY A 190 -17.18 -9.74 0.66
N TYR A 191 -16.86 -8.47 0.45
CA TYR A 191 -16.32 -7.98 -0.82
C TYR A 191 -15.03 -7.19 -0.55
N LEU A 192 -13.89 -7.82 -0.81
CA LEU A 192 -12.55 -7.22 -0.76
C LEU A 192 -12.35 -6.29 -1.96
N LEU A 193 -12.43 -4.98 -1.75
CA LEU A 193 -12.02 -3.98 -2.73
C LEU A 193 -10.57 -3.57 -2.50
N LEU A 194 -9.65 -4.39 -3.00
CA LEU A 194 -8.25 -4.02 -3.14
C LEU A 194 -8.03 -3.38 -4.52
N ASN A 195 -8.36 -2.10 -4.66
CA ASN A 195 -7.89 -1.31 -5.81
C ASN A 195 -7.59 0.13 -5.39
N ASN A 196 -6.31 0.50 -5.56
CA ASN A 196 -5.76 1.85 -5.54
C ASN A 196 -5.85 2.64 -4.21
N VAL A 197 -4.94 2.32 -3.28
CA VAL A 197 -4.44 3.32 -2.33
C VAL A 197 -3.23 4.00 -2.97
N LYS A 198 -3.40 5.24 -3.43
CA LYS A 198 -2.28 6.13 -3.75
C LYS A 198 -1.87 6.83 -2.45
N PHE A 199 -0.62 6.61 -2.01
CA PHE A 199 0.09 7.52 -1.12
C PHE A 199 0.65 8.70 -1.91
#